data_AF-A0A534WH94-F1
#
_entry.id   AF-A0A534WH94-F1
#
_cell.length_a   1.000
_cell.length_b   1.000
_cell.length_c   1.000
_cell.angle_alpha   90.00
_cell.angle_beta   90.00
_cell.angle_gamma   90.00
#
_symmetry.space_group_name_H-M   'P 1'
#
loop_
_entity.id
_entity.type
_entity.pdbx_description
1 polymer ?
#
loop_
_entity_poly.entity_id
_entity_poly.type
_entity_poly.pdbx_seq_one_letter_code
_entity_poly.pdbx_strand_id
1 'polypeptide(L)' 'MPLTGVIYDLDGTLVDSRDDLADSVNAMLARLFLPEREPRVIHGFIGEGAERLIRRSLGPAHEAQYAEAAPIWREEYA' A
#
# COMPACT_ATOMS: atom_id res chain seq x y z
N MET A 1 -12.92 34.88 10.16
CA MET A 1 -11.55 34.39 10.46
C MET A 1 -11.38 33.09 9.69
N PRO A 2 -10.36 32.90 8.83
CA PRO A 2 -10.32 31.70 8.01
C PRO A 2 -9.58 30.60 8.76
N LEU A 3 -10.29 29.51 9.07
CA LEU A 3 -9.65 28.21 9.16
C LEU A 3 -9.54 27.69 7.73
N THR A 4 -8.36 27.80 7.13
CA THR A 4 -8.09 27.23 5.81
C THR A 4 -7.66 25.78 6.00
N GLY A 5 -8.65 24.91 6.20
CA GLY A 5 -8.56 23.45 6.06
C GLY A 5 -7.61 22.73 7.03
N VAL A 6 -8.19 21.99 7.97
CA VAL A 6 -7.52 20.85 8.59
C VAL A 6 -8.27 19.61 8.12
N ILE A 7 -7.64 18.80 7.28
CA ILE A 7 -8.15 17.48 6.90
C ILE A 7 -7.26 16.45 7.58
N TYR A 8 -7.83 15.76 8.57
CA TYR A 8 -7.35 14.47 9.01
C TYR A 8 -8.36 13.44 8.48
N ASP A 9 -7.89 12.54 7.63
CA ASP A 9 -8.52 11.23 7.54
C ASP A 9 -7.83 10.36 8.61
N LEU A 10 -8.62 9.92 9.59
CA LEU A 10 -8.14 9.32 10.84
C LEU A 10 -9.06 8.16 11.21
N ASP A 11 -9.12 7.13 10.37
CA ASP A 11 -9.41 5.80 10.90
C ASP A 11 -8.18 5.37 11.70
N GLY A 12 -8.33 5.46 13.02
CA GLY A 12 -7.23 5.63 13.95
C GLY A 12 -6.56 4.32 14.39
N THR A 13 -5.31 4.12 13.96
CA THR A 13 -4.22 3.39 14.66
C THR A 13 -2.96 3.43 13.79
N LEU A 14 -2.16 4.50 13.87
CA LEU A 14 -0.95 4.73 13.04
C LEU A 14 0.17 3.67 13.17
N VAL A 15 0.03 2.73 14.11
CA VAL A 15 0.97 1.62 14.33
C VAL A 15 0.42 0.31 13.76
N ASP A 16 -0.86 0.00 13.96
CA ASP A 16 -1.48 -1.20 13.40
C ASP A 16 -1.68 -1.09 11.87
N SER A 17 -1.87 0.13 11.33
CA SER A 17 -2.08 0.30 9.88
C SER A 17 -0.86 0.00 9.02
N ARG A 18 0.38 0.03 9.56
CA ARG A 18 1.57 -0.23 8.75
C ARG A 18 1.78 -1.71 8.47
N ASP A 19 1.57 -2.54 9.48
CA ASP A 19 1.64 -3.99 9.34
C ASP A 19 0.44 -4.48 8.49
N ASP A 20 -0.76 -3.93 8.69
CA ASP A 20 -1.93 -4.22 7.84
C ASP A 20 -1.70 -3.81 6.35
N LEU A 21 -1.05 -2.66 6.12
CA LEU A 21 -0.64 -2.24 4.78
C LEU A 21 0.43 -3.17 4.19
N ALA A 22 1.34 -3.70 5.01
CA ALA A 22 2.35 -4.65 4.57
C ALA A 22 1.73 -6.01 4.22
N ASP A 23 0.78 -6.47 5.04
CA ASP A 23 0.07 -7.73 4.84
C ASP A 23 -0.81 -7.68 3.59
N SER A 24 -1.59 -6.61 3.40
CA SER A 24 -2.39 -6.42 2.17
C SER A 24 -1.53 -6.32 0.91
N VAL A 25 -0.34 -5.69 0.98
CA VAL A 25 0.63 -5.68 -0.11
C VAL A 25 1.16 -7.08 -0.41
N ASN A 26 1.53 -7.85 0.61
CA ASN A 26 2.04 -9.20 0.42
C ASN A 26 0.96 -10.16 -0.09
N ALA A 27 -0.29 -10.03 0.37
CA ALA A 27 -1.43 -10.76 -0.17
C ALA A 27 -1.66 -10.45 -1.66
N MET A 28 -1.56 -9.17 -2.06
CA MET A 28 -1.57 -8.77 -3.47
C MET A 28 -0.42 -9.41 -4.27
N LEU A 29 0.82 -9.38 -3.76
CA LEU A 29 1.97 -10.00 -4.41
C LEU A 29 1.78 -11.52 -4.56
N ALA A 30 1.29 -12.20 -3.53
CA ALA A 30 1.01 -13.62 -3.54
C ALA A 30 -0.06 -13.99 -4.59
N ARG A 31 -1.14 -13.20 -4.70
CA ARG A 31 -2.19 -13.38 -5.72
C ARG A 31 -1.68 -13.20 -7.16
N LEU A 32 -0.63 -12.39 -7.34
CA LEU A 32 0.06 -12.20 -8.63
C LEU A 32 1.18 -13.23 -8.87
N PHE A 33 1.35 -14.21 -7.97
CA PHE A 33 2.46 -15.17 -7.99
C PHE A 33 3.86 -14.52 -7.97
N LEU A 34 3.97 -13.36 -7.31
CA LEU A 34 5.22 -12.63 -7.13
C LEU A 34 5.85 -12.92 -5.77
N PRO A 35 7.18 -12.79 -5.63
CA PRO A 35 7.83 -12.87 -4.33
C PRO A 35 7.30 -11.78 -3.39
N GLU A 36 6.90 -12.20 -2.19
CA GLU A 36 6.60 -11.28 -1.08
C GLU A 36 7.82 -10.45 -0.68
N ARG A 37 7.57 -9.35 0.02
CA ARG A 37 8.60 -8.48 0.57
C ARG A 37 8.59 -8.52 2.07
N GLU A 38 9.77 -8.35 2.66
CA GLU A 38 9.86 -8.14 4.09
C GLU A 38 9.06 -6.89 4.49
N PRO A 39 8.27 -6.92 5.59
CA PRO A 39 7.44 -5.80 6.01
C PRO A 39 8.22 -4.48 6.12
N ARG A 40 9.46 -4.53 6.64
CA ARG A 40 10.34 -3.35 6.74
C ARG A 40 10.61 -2.65 5.40
N VAL A 41 10.63 -3.39 4.30
CA VAL A 41 10.80 -2.83 2.95
C VAL A 41 9.53 -2.09 2.54
N ILE A 42 8.36 -2.72 2.74
CA ILE A 42 7.06 -2.13 2.43
C ILE A 42 6.80 -0.89 3.29
N HIS A 43 7.18 -0.91 4.57
CA HIS A 43 7.09 0.25 5.47
C HIS A 43 7.83 1.48 4.93
N GLY A 44 8.95 1.28 4.23
CA GLY A 44 9.69 2.36 3.57
C GLY A 44 8.99 2.95 2.35
N PHE A 45 7.86 2.37 1.92
CA PHE A 45 7.04 2.84 0.79
C PHE A 45 5.75 3.55 1.27
N ILE A 46 5.40 3.39 2.54
CA ILE A 46 4.20 3.98 3.14
C ILE A 46 4.39 5.47 3.35
N GLY A 47 3.36 6.25 2.99
CA GLY A 47 3.30 7.70 3.20
C GLY A 47 3.28 8.53 1.91
N GLU A 48 3.56 7.93 0.75
CA GLU A 48 3.53 8.63 -0.55
C GLU A 48 2.24 8.34 -1.37
N GLY A 49 1.25 7.71 -0.74
CA GLY A 49 -0.03 7.31 -1.35
C GLY A 49 -0.05 5.87 -1.88
N ALA A 50 -1.26 5.34 -2.05
CA ALA A 50 -1.50 3.94 -2.44
C ALA A 50 -0.87 3.55 -3.78
N GLU A 51 -0.92 4.44 -4.79
CA GLU A 51 -0.31 4.15 -6.10
C GLU A 51 1.20 3.89 -5.99
N ARG A 52 1.92 4.72 -5.22
CA ARG A 52 3.36 4.53 -5.04
C ARG A 52 3.68 3.31 -4.20
N LEU A 53 2.87 3.03 -3.18
CA LEU A 53 2.98 1.81 -2.38
C LEU A 53 2.93 0.57 -3.29
N ILE A 54 1.90 0.46 -4.15
CA ILE A 54 1.73 -0.67 -5.07
C ILE A 54 2.88 -0.73 -6.07
N ARG A 55 3.19 0.37 -6.77
CA ARG A 55 4.26 0.38 -7.79
C ARG A 55 5.63 0.01 -7.23
N ARG A 56 6.01 0.57 -6.07
CA ARG A 56 7.29 0.25 -5.41
C ARG A 56 7.33 -1.20 -4.93
N SER A 57 6.18 -1.74 -4.52
CA SER A 57 6.04 -3.15 -4.13
C SER A 57 6.09 -4.12 -5.30
N LEU A 58 5.56 -3.75 -6.48
CA LEU A 58 5.78 -4.53 -7.71
C LEU A 58 7.26 -4.51 -8.14
N GLY A 59 7.89 -3.34 -8.01
CA GLY A 59 9.25 -3.10 -8.49
C GLY A 59 9.31 -2.95 -10.01
N PRO A 60 10.49 -2.57 -10.55
CA PRO A 60 10.63 -2.17 -11.95
C PRO A 60 10.35 -3.29 -12.95
N ALA A 61 10.57 -4.55 -12.57
CA ALA A 61 10.30 -5.71 -13.44
C ALA A 61 8.80 -5.97 -13.65
N HIS A 62 7.94 -5.50 -12.75
CA HIS A 62 6.51 -5.81 -12.71
C HIS A 62 5.63 -4.56 -12.75
N GLU A 63 6.20 -3.39 -13.05
CA GLU A 63 5.46 -2.12 -13.05
C GLU A 63 4.24 -2.14 -14.01
N ALA A 64 4.34 -2.86 -15.12
CA ALA A 64 3.25 -3.04 -16.08
C ALA A 64 2.02 -3.75 -15.48
N GLN A 65 2.19 -4.50 -14.38
CA GLN A 65 1.09 -5.20 -13.68
C GLN A 65 0.29 -4.27 -12.77
N TYR A 66 0.61 -2.98 -12.66
CA TYR A 66 -0.12 -2.04 -11.78
C TYR A 66 -1.63 -2.05 -11.99
N ALA A 67 -2.09 -2.12 -13.25
CA ALA A 67 -3.52 -2.12 -13.57
C ALA A 67 -4.26 -3.35 -13.01
N GLU A 68 -3.57 -4.47 -12.88
CA GLU A 68 -4.08 -5.72 -12.28
C GLU A 68 -3.89 -5.73 -10.76
N ALA A 69 -2.76 -5.22 -10.28
CA ALA A 69 -2.39 -5.19 -8.88
C ALA A 69 -3.26 -4.25 -8.04
N ALA A 70 -3.60 -3.07 -8.57
CA ALA A 70 -4.34 -2.05 -7.84
C ALA A 70 -5.76 -2.45 -7.38
N PRO A 71 -6.59 -3.14 -8.18
CA PRO A 71 -7.86 -3.67 -7.67
C PRO A 71 -7.65 -4.79 -6.63
N ILE A 72 -6.69 -5.70 -6.85
CA ILE A 72 -6.39 -6.78 -5.88
C ILE A 72 -6.02 -6.21 -4.52
N TRP A 73 -5.09 -5.26 -4.47
CA TRP A 73 -4.69 -4.63 -3.21
C TRP A 73 -5.85 -3.94 -2.49
N ARG A 74 -6.78 -3.31 -3.22
CA ARG A 74 -7.97 -2.70 -2.63
C ARG A 74 -8.93 -3.72 -2.01
N GLU A 75 -9.00 -4.93 -2.58
CA GLU A 75 -9.77 -6.03 -1.99
C GLU A 75 -9.11 -6.55 -0.71
N GLU A 76 -7.78 -6.69 -0.70
CA GLU A 76 -7.03 -7.19 0.46
C GLU A 76 -6.94 -6.17 1.62
N TYR A 77 -7.09 -4.87 1.33
CA TYR A 77 -7.05 -3.79 2.32
C TYR A 77 -8.44 -3.42 2.90
N ALA A 78 -9.53 -3.92 2.32
CA ALA A 78 -10.90 -3.55 2.67
C ALA A 78 -11.46 -4.25 3.92
#